data_AF-A0A6P0TZ13-F1
#
_entry.id   AF-A0A6P0TZ13-F1
#
_cell.length_a   1.000
_cell.length_b   1.000
_cell.length_c   1.000
_cell.angle_alpha   90.00
_cell.angle_beta   90.00
_cell.angle_gamma   90.00
#
_symmetry.space_group_name_H-M   'P 1'
#
loop_
_entity.id
_entity.type
_entity.pdbx_description
1 polymer ?
#
loop_
_entity_poly.entity_id
_entity_poly.type
_entity_poly.pdbx_seq_one_letter_code
_entity_poly.pdbx_strand_id
1 'polypeptide(L)'
;MNLSLPSEYQSFLPRFYKLASISVFSNMMVPLAGLCDSAFLGHLSDLRYLAGVILATILFDYLYRILKFLRTSTNAITSEAVGREDNKDILLAVLRSGAIALAIGLTIILLQYPIQKLGFAILGGTSSIEASGIEYFNARILGAPAVVLNFVLIGWFLGREKN
;
A
#
# COMPACT_ATOMS: atom_id res chain seq x y z
N MET A 1 19.81 -32.49 30.74
CA MET A 1 18.37 -32.64 30.43
C MET A 1 18.22 -32.43 28.92
N ASN A 2 18.32 -33.50 28.12
CA ASN A 2 18.17 -33.42 26.67
C ASN A 2 16.69 -33.19 26.36
N LEU A 3 16.27 -31.94 26.17
CA LEU A 3 14.99 -31.63 25.54
C LEU A 3 15.08 -32.01 24.05
N SER A 4 14.96 -33.29 23.74
CA SER A 4 14.67 -33.76 22.40
C SER A 4 13.25 -33.31 22.05
N LEU A 5 13.15 -32.26 21.23
CA LEU A 5 11.88 -31.79 20.69
C LEU A 5 11.16 -32.95 19.98
N PRO A 6 9.84 -33.13 20.21
CA PRO A 6 9.06 -34.17 19.54
C PRO A 6 9.25 -34.09 18.02
N SER A 7 9.32 -35.23 17.35
CA SER A 7 9.65 -35.35 15.91
C SER A 7 8.76 -34.51 15.00
N GLU A 8 7.50 -34.25 15.40
CA GLU A 8 6.57 -33.36 14.71
C GLU A 8 7.05 -31.90 14.65
N TYR A 9 7.76 -31.41 15.66
CA TYR A 9 8.22 -30.02 15.75
C TYR A 9 9.54 -29.75 15.02
N GLN A 10 10.36 -30.78 14.77
CA GLN A 10 11.68 -30.61 14.16
C GLN A 10 11.61 -30.04 12.74
N SER A 11 10.53 -30.33 12.00
CA SER A 11 10.29 -29.76 10.67
C SER A 11 9.55 -28.40 10.70
N PHE A 12 8.78 -28.16 11.75
CA PHE A 12 8.00 -26.93 11.94
C PHE A 12 8.87 -25.74 12.33
N LEU A 13 9.78 -25.89 13.30
CA LEU A 13 10.65 -24.78 13.77
C LEU A 13 11.42 -24.08 12.64
N PRO A 14 12.17 -24.77 11.77
CA PRO A 14 12.93 -24.10 10.70
C PRO A 14 12.02 -23.42 9.67
N ARG A 15 10.84 -24.01 9.37
CA ARG A 15 9.85 -23.41 8.46
C ARG A 15 9.23 -22.16 9.08
N PHE A 16 8.88 -22.23 10.37
CA PHE A 16 8.37 -21.10 11.14
C PHE A 16 9.39 -19.96 11.22
N TYR A 17 10.64 -20.24 11.59
CA TYR A 17 11.70 -19.23 11.64
C TYR A 17 11.98 -18.61 10.26
N LYS A 18 11.93 -19.39 9.17
CA LYS A 18 12.09 -18.86 7.82
C LYS A 18 10.94 -17.91 7.45
N LEU A 19 9.69 -18.31 7.71
CA LEU A 19 8.52 -17.46 7.44
C LEU A 19 8.51 -16.21 8.33
N ALA A 20 8.79 -16.37 9.62
CA ALA A 20 8.82 -15.27 10.58
C ALA A 20 9.93 -14.26 10.25
N SER A 21 11.14 -14.72 9.93
CA SER A 21 12.24 -13.81 9.55
C SER A 21 11.91 -13.05 8.27
N ILE A 22 11.44 -13.71 7.21
CA ILE A 22 11.03 -13.04 5.95
C ILE A 22 9.92 -12.02 6.21
N SER A 23 8.93 -12.36 7.04
CA SER A 23 7.83 -11.45 7.39
C SER A 23 8.31 -10.24 8.18
N VAL A 24 9.19 -10.44 9.17
CA VAL A 24 9.79 -9.34 9.95
C VAL A 24 10.58 -8.41 9.05
N PHE A 25 11.46 -8.94 8.20
CA PHE A 25 12.22 -8.13 7.24
C PHE A 25 11.32 -7.34 6.29
N SER A 26 10.25 -7.97 5.77
CA SER A 26 9.30 -7.31 4.88
C SER A 26 8.54 -6.18 5.57
N ASN A 27 8.12 -6.37 6.83
CA ASN A 27 7.45 -5.33 7.60
C ASN A 27 8.39 -4.20 8.02
N MET A 28 9.69 -4.49 8.21
CA MET A 28 10.71 -3.47 8.49
C MET A 28 10.99 -2.53 7.32
N MET A 29 10.66 -2.92 6.08
CA MET A 29 10.87 -2.04 4.91
C MET A 29 10.06 -0.74 5.00
N VAL A 30 8.87 -0.76 5.61
CA VAL A 30 8.01 0.42 5.76
C VAL A 30 8.67 1.50 6.64
N PRO A 31 9.08 1.22 7.89
CA PRO A 31 9.79 2.21 8.70
C PRO A 31 11.17 2.58 8.15
N LEU A 32 11.89 1.66 7.50
CA LEU A 32 13.16 1.97 6.83
C LEU A 32 12.99 2.97 5.68
N ALA A 33 11.96 2.77 4.84
CA ALA A 33 11.61 3.73 3.81
C ALA A 33 11.28 5.11 4.42
N GLY A 34 10.52 5.14 5.52
CA GLY A 34 10.24 6.38 6.25
C GLY A 34 11.48 7.08 6.82
N LEU A 35 12.48 6.32 7.29
CA LEU A 35 13.77 6.87 7.74
C LEU A 35 14.57 7.44 6.56
N CYS A 36 14.60 6.75 5.43
CA CYS A 36 15.23 7.25 4.21
C CYS A 36 14.56 8.54 3.73
N ASP A 37 13.23 8.56 3.63
CA ASP A 37 12.47 9.75 3.26
C ASP A 37 12.76 10.90 4.23
N SER A 38 12.77 10.64 5.54
CA SER A 38 13.09 11.65 6.56
C SER A 38 14.52 12.16 6.45
N ALA A 39 15.50 11.31 6.13
CA ALA A 39 16.90 11.69 5.95
C ALA A 39 17.09 12.54 4.69
N PHE A 40 16.44 12.17 3.57
CA PHE A 40 16.47 12.95 2.33
C PHE A 40 15.81 14.31 2.51
N LEU A 41 14.61 14.37 3.10
CA LEU A 41 13.91 15.62 3.31
C LEU A 41 14.52 16.46 4.44
N GLY A 42 15.18 15.85 5.41
CA GLY A 42 15.90 16.54 6.49
C GLY A 42 17.16 17.27 6.02
N HIS A 43 17.68 16.95 4.83
CA HIS A 43 18.81 17.66 4.20
C HIS A 43 18.37 18.92 3.45
N LEU A 44 17.06 19.14 3.23
CA LEU A 44 16.56 20.37 2.65
C LEU A 44 16.80 21.51 3.63
N SER A 45 17.52 22.54 3.19
CA SER A 45 17.91 23.71 3.99
C SER A 45 16.72 24.53 4.50
N ASP A 46 15.50 24.26 4.01
CA ASP A 46 14.29 24.98 4.34
C ASP A 46 13.16 24.02 4.76
N LEU A 47 12.80 24.13 6.05
CA LEU A 47 11.80 23.31 6.74
C LEU A 47 10.42 23.35 6.06
N ARG A 48 10.14 24.39 5.26
CA ARG A 48 8.86 24.57 4.55
C ARG A 48 8.62 23.48 3.50
N TYR A 49 9.66 23.01 2.82
CA TYR A 49 9.53 21.92 1.84
C TYR A 49 9.18 20.60 2.51
N LEU A 50 9.87 20.28 3.62
CA LEU A 50 9.57 19.10 4.42
C LEU A 50 8.13 19.12 4.95
N ALA A 51 7.69 20.25 5.50
CA ALA A 51 6.32 20.41 5.98
C ALA A 51 5.28 20.19 4.86
N GLY A 52 5.53 20.72 3.66
CA GLY A 52 4.64 20.54 2.50
C GLY A 52 4.52 19.08 2.06
N VAL A 53 5.64 18.36 2.00
CA VAL A 53 5.65 16.92 1.66
C VAL A 53 4.95 16.10 2.73
N ILE A 54 5.09 16.44 4.01
CA ILE A 54 4.36 15.78 5.11
C ILE A 54 2.84 15.94 4.89
N LEU A 55 2.36 17.15 4.61
CA LEU A 55 0.93 17.38 4.33
C LEU A 55 0.44 16.56 3.14
N ALA A 56 1.17 16.56 2.03
CA ALA A 56 0.83 15.76 0.86
C ALA A 56 0.85 14.26 1.16
N THR A 57 1.81 13.79 1.95
CA THR A 57 1.92 12.38 2.38
C THR A 57 0.73 11.98 3.25
N ILE A 58 0.34 12.82 4.21
CA ILE A 58 -0.87 12.60 5.01
C ILE A 58 -2.10 12.51 4.10
N LEU A 59 -2.23 13.41 3.13
CA LEU A 59 -3.35 13.36 2.17
C LEU A 59 -3.40 12.02 1.42
N PHE A 60 -2.26 11.55 0.88
CA PHE A 60 -2.18 10.25 0.22
C PHE A 60 -2.45 9.07 1.16
N ASP A 61 -1.97 9.12 2.39
CA ASP A 61 -2.21 8.07 3.39
C ASP A 61 -3.70 7.91 3.67
N TYR A 62 -4.44 9.01 3.82
CA TYR A 62 -5.88 8.97 3.99
C TYR A 62 -6.60 8.48 2.72
N LEU A 63 -6.22 9.01 1.56
CA LEU A 63 -6.79 8.62 0.26
C LEU A 63 -6.65 7.11 0.02
N TYR A 64 -5.43 6.58 0.12
CA TYR A 64 -5.16 5.17 -0.10
C TYR A 64 -5.67 4.28 1.02
N ARG A 65 -5.77 4.79 2.26
CA ARG A 65 -6.34 4.02 3.37
C ARG A 65 -7.81 3.68 3.14
N ILE A 66 -8.59 4.58 2.57
CA ILE A 66 -9.97 4.29 2.21
C ILE A 66 -9.98 3.21 1.12
N LEU A 67 -9.15 3.34 0.09
CA LEU A 67 -9.07 2.43 -1.05
C LEU A 67 -8.48 1.04 -0.74
N LYS A 68 -7.85 0.86 0.44
CA LYS A 68 -7.33 -0.45 0.88
C LYS A 68 -8.42 -1.53 0.98
N PHE A 69 -9.71 -1.17 0.97
CA PHE A 69 -10.81 -2.13 0.85
C PHE A 69 -10.70 -3.00 -0.41
N LEU A 70 -10.14 -2.49 -1.52
CA LEU A 70 -9.96 -3.24 -2.76
C LEU A 70 -9.10 -4.49 -2.55
N ARG A 71 -8.06 -4.38 -1.69
CA ARG A 71 -7.22 -5.51 -1.31
C ARG A 71 -8.03 -6.57 -0.58
N THR A 72 -8.76 -6.17 0.45
CA THR A 72 -9.53 -7.10 1.30
C THR A 72 -10.70 -7.74 0.53
N SER A 73 -11.38 -6.97 -0.32
CA SER A 73 -12.47 -7.47 -1.18
C SER A 73 -11.96 -8.45 -2.24
N THR A 74 -10.83 -8.14 -2.91
CA THR A 74 -10.23 -9.06 -3.89
C THR A 74 -9.75 -10.35 -3.22
N ASN A 75 -9.18 -10.25 -2.01
CA ASN A 75 -8.79 -11.41 -1.22
C ASN A 75 -9.99 -12.33 -0.95
N ALA A 76 -11.11 -11.79 -0.45
CA ALA A 76 -12.31 -12.58 -0.15
C ALA A 76 -12.87 -13.30 -1.39
N ILE A 77 -13.03 -12.58 -2.51
CA ILE A 77 -13.56 -13.15 -3.77
C ILE A 77 -12.61 -14.23 -4.32
N THR A 78 -11.30 -13.99 -4.23
CA THR A 78 -10.29 -14.93 -4.73
C THR A 78 -10.24 -16.18 -3.85
N SER A 79 -10.26 -16.04 -2.52
CA SER A 79 -10.29 -17.19 -1.60
C SER A 79 -11.56 -18.04 -1.78
N GLU A 80 -12.71 -17.42 -2.06
CA GLU A 80 -13.92 -18.17 -2.37
C GLU A 80 -13.78 -18.99 -3.67
N ALA A 81 -13.25 -18.39 -4.73
CA ALA A 81 -13.00 -19.09 -6.00
C ALA A 81 -11.95 -20.21 -5.85
N VAL A 82 -10.93 -19.99 -5.04
CA VAL A 82 -9.93 -21.02 -4.67
C VAL A 82 -10.58 -22.18 -3.94
N GLY A 83 -11.46 -21.91 -2.97
CA GLY A 83 -12.19 -22.95 -2.23
C GLY A 83 -13.14 -23.78 -3.11
N ARG A 84 -13.54 -23.25 -4.28
CA ARG A 84 -14.35 -23.96 -5.30
C ARG A 84 -13.51 -24.70 -6.35
N GLU A 85 -12.18 -24.63 -6.26
CA GLU A 85 -11.22 -25.19 -7.22
C GLU A 85 -11.40 -24.69 -8.68
N ASP A 86 -12.06 -23.54 -8.87
CA ASP A 86 -12.31 -22.99 -10.20
C ASP A 86 -11.22 -21.99 -10.62
N ASN A 87 -10.25 -22.50 -11.40
CA ASN A 87 -9.15 -21.70 -11.93
C ASN A 87 -9.60 -20.55 -12.85
N LYS A 88 -10.76 -20.66 -13.51
CA LYS A 88 -11.29 -19.58 -14.37
C LYS A 88 -11.82 -18.44 -13.50
N ASP A 89 -12.56 -18.77 -12.45
CA ASP A 89 -13.09 -17.76 -11.53
C ASP A 89 -11.98 -17.02 -10.76
N ILE A 90 -10.88 -17.71 -10.41
CA ILE A 90 -9.69 -17.08 -9.83
C ILE A 90 -9.09 -16.01 -10.76
N LEU A 91 -9.05 -16.28 -12.07
CA LEU A 91 -8.55 -15.32 -13.05
C LEU A 91 -9.56 -14.18 -13.30
N LEU A 92 -10.84 -14.50 -13.35
CA LEU A 92 -11.90 -13.49 -13.51
C LEU A 92 -11.95 -12.55 -12.31
N ALA A 93 -11.67 -13.02 -11.09
CA ALA A 93 -11.61 -12.19 -9.89
C ALA A 93 -10.57 -11.07 -10.03
N VAL A 94 -9.34 -11.39 -10.43
CA VAL A 94 -8.28 -10.37 -10.60
C VAL A 94 -8.56 -9.43 -11.77
N LEU A 95 -9.12 -9.93 -12.88
CA LEU A 95 -9.46 -9.09 -14.03
C LEU A 95 -10.58 -8.10 -13.69
N ARG A 96 -11.64 -8.55 -13.02
CA ARG A 96 -12.77 -7.69 -12.61
C ARG A 96 -12.33 -6.65 -11.58
N SER A 97 -11.65 -7.07 -10.52
CA SER A 97 -11.12 -6.16 -9.51
C SER A 97 -10.07 -5.21 -10.09
N GLY A 98 -9.23 -5.69 -11.01
CA GLY A 98 -8.22 -4.90 -11.69
C GLY A 98 -8.82 -3.83 -12.59
N ALA A 99 -9.88 -4.15 -13.34
CA ALA A 99 -10.61 -3.17 -14.15
C ALA A 99 -11.26 -2.08 -13.27
N ILE A 100 -11.87 -2.46 -12.14
CA ILE A 100 -12.42 -1.52 -11.17
C ILE A 100 -11.31 -0.64 -10.59
N ALA A 101 -10.17 -1.22 -10.20
CA ALA A 101 -9.04 -0.47 -9.68
C ALA A 101 -8.48 0.51 -10.71
N LEU A 102 -8.35 0.13 -11.98
CA LEU A 102 -7.96 1.03 -13.05
C LEU A 102 -8.95 2.18 -13.24
N ALA A 103 -10.25 1.90 -13.23
CA ALA A 103 -11.29 2.92 -13.33
C ALA A 103 -11.20 3.92 -12.15
N ILE A 104 -10.99 3.42 -10.93
CA ILE A 104 -10.78 4.24 -9.73
C ILE A 104 -9.49 5.07 -9.86
N GLY A 105 -8.39 4.45 -10.28
CA GLY A 105 -7.09 5.13 -10.46
C GLY A 105 -7.16 6.27 -11.47
N LEU A 106 -7.83 6.05 -12.61
CA LEU A 106 -8.07 7.09 -13.61
C LEU A 106 -9.00 8.18 -13.07
N THR A 107 -10.03 7.80 -12.32
CA THR A 107 -10.94 8.76 -11.66
C THR A 107 -10.20 9.65 -10.66
N ILE A 108 -9.23 9.10 -9.92
CA ILE A 108 -8.37 9.88 -9.01
C ILE A 108 -7.52 10.89 -9.79
N ILE A 109 -6.95 10.51 -10.94
CA ILE A 109 -6.20 11.44 -11.79
C ILE A 109 -7.12 12.53 -12.36
N LEU A 110 -8.33 12.18 -12.81
CA LEU A 110 -9.30 13.16 -13.31
C LEU A 110 -9.74 14.14 -12.21
N LEU A 111 -9.92 13.64 -10.99
CA LEU A 111 -10.29 14.43 -9.80
C LEU A 111 -9.08 14.98 -9.05
N GLN A 112 -7.88 14.98 -9.63
CA GLN A 112 -6.67 15.43 -8.94
C GLN A 112 -6.81 16.86 -8.40
N TYR A 113 -7.40 17.76 -9.17
CA TYR A 113 -7.57 19.18 -8.79
C TYR A 113 -8.52 19.36 -7.59
N PRO A 114 -9.75 18.80 -7.58
CA PRO A 114 -10.61 18.89 -6.40
C PRO A 114 -10.03 18.14 -5.19
N ILE A 115 -9.37 16.99 -5.38
CA ILE A 115 -8.71 16.25 -4.29
C ILE A 115 -7.61 17.10 -3.65
N GLN A 116 -6.77 17.73 -4.46
CA GLN A 116 -5.71 18.63 -4.01
C GLN A 116 -6.31 19.79 -3.21
N LYS A 117 -7.26 20.53 -3.80
CA LYS A 117 -7.82 21.74 -3.18
C LYS A 117 -8.54 21.44 -1.87
N LEU A 118 -9.35 20.38 -1.82
CA LEU A 118 -10.03 19.94 -0.59
C LEU A 118 -9.04 19.41 0.44
N GLY A 119 -8.06 18.62 0.01
CA GLY A 119 -7.04 18.03 0.88
C GLY A 119 -6.23 19.10 1.61
N PHE A 120 -5.68 20.07 0.88
CA PHE A 120 -4.92 21.17 1.49
C PHE A 120 -5.81 22.11 2.31
N ALA A 121 -7.05 22.37 1.88
CA ALA A 121 -8.00 23.17 2.66
C ALA A 121 -8.35 22.53 4.02
N ILE A 122 -8.46 21.19 4.09
CA ILE A 122 -8.71 20.46 5.35
C ILE A 122 -7.47 20.42 6.23
N LEU A 123 -6.28 20.25 5.63
CA LEU A 123 -5.02 20.11 6.36
C LEU A 123 -4.48 21.46 6.89
N GLY A 124 -4.89 22.59 6.31
CA GLY A 124 -4.67 23.94 6.85
C GLY A 124 -3.20 24.38 6.88
N GLY A 125 -2.57 24.50 5.71
CA GLY A 125 -1.18 24.98 5.59
C GLY A 125 -1.08 26.49 5.37
N THR A 126 0.06 27.10 5.70
CA THR A 126 0.37 28.45 5.19
C THR A 126 0.66 28.39 3.69
N SER A 127 0.42 29.48 2.96
CA SER A 127 0.56 29.54 1.48
C SER A 127 1.92 29.03 0.96
N SER A 128 3.00 29.23 1.72
CA SER A 128 4.34 28.75 1.36
C SER A 128 4.54 27.24 1.55
N ILE A 129 3.84 26.62 2.53
CA ILE A 129 3.91 25.17 2.78
C ILE A 129 3.01 24.43 1.78
N GLU A 130 1.85 25.01 1.45
CA GLU A 130 0.93 24.45 0.47
C GLU A 130 1.57 24.37 -0.92
N ALA A 131 2.30 25.40 -1.35
CA ALA A 131 2.96 25.40 -2.66
C ALA A 131 3.89 24.19 -2.84
N SER A 132 4.76 23.92 -1.85
CA SER A 132 5.66 22.76 -1.86
C SER A 132 4.91 21.42 -1.81
N GLY A 133 3.83 21.34 -1.03
CA GLY A 133 2.99 20.15 -0.98
C GLY A 133 2.26 19.86 -2.29
N ILE A 134 1.83 20.91 -2.99
CA ILE A 134 1.16 20.82 -4.30
C ILE A 134 2.12 20.29 -5.37
N GLU A 135 3.36 20.78 -5.41
CA GLU A 135 4.37 20.25 -6.34
C GLU A 135 4.60 18.75 -6.13
N TYR A 136 4.76 18.33 -4.87
CA TYR A 136 4.90 16.92 -4.52
C TYR A 136 3.65 16.10 -4.88
N PHE A 137 2.46 16.64 -4.62
CA PHE A 137 1.19 15.99 -4.96
C PHE A 137 1.07 15.73 -6.47
N ASN A 138 1.37 16.74 -7.29
CA ASN A 138 1.28 16.65 -8.75
C ASN A 138 2.26 15.60 -9.33
N ALA A 139 3.46 15.48 -8.76
CA ALA A 139 4.40 14.44 -9.16
C ALA A 139 3.91 13.03 -8.77
N ARG A 140 3.30 12.88 -7.59
CA ARG A 140 2.94 11.58 -7.02
C ARG A 140 1.58 11.04 -7.49
N ILE A 141 0.62 11.91 -7.82
CA ILE A 141 -0.75 11.50 -8.18
C ILE A 141 -0.82 10.66 -9.45
N LEU A 142 0.12 10.84 -10.38
CA LEU A 142 0.23 10.02 -11.59
C LEU A 142 0.50 8.54 -11.29
N GLY A 143 1.08 8.24 -10.12
CA GLY A 143 1.30 6.88 -9.64
C GLY A 143 0.04 6.21 -9.04
N ALA A 144 -1.05 6.94 -8.84
CA ALA A 144 -2.25 6.41 -8.19
C ALA A 144 -2.83 5.14 -8.86
N PRO A 145 -2.92 5.03 -10.22
CA PRO A 145 -3.39 3.82 -10.88
C PRO A 145 -2.54 2.59 -10.57
N ALA A 146 -1.23 2.76 -10.48
CA ALA A 146 -0.32 1.67 -10.14
C ALA A 146 -0.50 1.21 -8.69
N VAL A 147 -0.74 2.14 -7.76
CA VAL A 147 -0.97 1.83 -6.34
C VAL A 147 -2.25 1.02 -6.13
N VAL A 148 -3.36 1.42 -6.75
CA VAL A 148 -4.64 0.70 -6.60
C VAL A 148 -4.62 -0.65 -7.30
N LEU A 149 -3.94 -0.78 -8.44
CA LEU A 149 -3.68 -2.08 -9.07
C LEU A 149 -2.84 -2.99 -8.16
N ASN A 150 -1.83 -2.43 -7.50
CA ASN A 150 -1.01 -3.17 -6.55
C ASN A 150 -1.85 -3.73 -5.39
N PHE A 151 -2.83 -2.98 -4.88
CA PHE A 151 -3.76 -3.48 -3.86
C PHE A 151 -4.55 -4.70 -4.33
N VAL A 152 -5.03 -4.69 -5.58
CA VAL A 152 -5.73 -5.84 -6.17
C VAL A 152 -4.79 -7.04 -6.31
N LEU A 153 -3.57 -6.83 -6.83
CA LEU A 153 -2.60 -7.91 -6.99
C LEU A 153 -2.24 -8.55 -5.64
N ILE A 154 -1.95 -7.75 -4.63
CA ILE A 154 -1.68 -8.25 -3.27
C ILE A 154 -2.89 -9.03 -2.75
N GLY A 155 -4.11 -8.48 -2.89
CA GLY A 155 -5.33 -9.17 -2.48
C GLY A 155 -5.50 -10.53 -3.17
N TRP A 156 -5.22 -10.58 -4.47
CA TRP A 156 -5.29 -11.81 -5.26
C TRP A 156 -4.23 -12.84 -4.86
N PHE A 157 -2.98 -12.43 -4.60
CA PHE A 157 -1.94 -13.36 -4.14
C PHE A 157 -2.25 -13.94 -2.76
N LEU A 158 -2.68 -13.09 -1.81
CA LEU A 158 -3.12 -13.54 -0.49
C LEU A 158 -4.29 -14.51 -0.60
N GLY A 159 -5.25 -14.24 -1.49
CA GLY A 159 -6.44 -15.08 -1.64
C GLY A 159 -6.12 -16.47 -2.19
N ARG A 160 -5.00 -16.61 -2.90
CA ARG A 160 -4.47 -17.87 -3.44
C ARG A 160 -3.54 -18.62 -2.49
N GLU A 161 -3.38 -18.16 -1.25
CA GLU A 161 -2.40 -18.68 -0.28
C GLU A 161 -0.95 -18.70 -0.81
N LYS A 162 -0.64 -17.87 -1.81
CA LYS A 162 0.74 -17.68 -2.28
C LYS A 162 1.37 -16.57 -1.45
N ASN A 163 1.92 -16.96 -0.30
CA ASN A 163 2.80 -16.13 0.53
C ASN A 163 4.26 -16.25 0.09
#